data_AF-A0A3A9E1S4-F1
#
_entry.id   AF-A0A3A9E1S4-F1
#
_cell.length_a   1.000
_cell.length_b   1.000
_cell.length_c   1.000
_cell.angle_alpha   90.00
_cell.angle_beta   90.00
_cell.angle_gamma   90.00
#
_symmetry.space_group_name_H-M   'P 1'
#
loop_
_entity.id
_entity.type
_entity.pdbx_description
1 polymer ?
#
loop_
_entity_poly.entity_id
_entity_poly.type
_entity_poly.pdbx_seq_one_letter_code
_entity_poly.pdbx_strand_id
1 'polypeptide(L)'
;LLVFAVLNIIIVVLMDNFNWRKKFGILKSLGFTSHYIIRQNICKYMMITFISTIFALILHLSISQKLMATLLLDAFTNSPVLLFIICFCFVGAIFSAAYVCSLNIKRISVIELMEE
;
A
#
# COMPACT_ATOMS: atom_id res chain seq x y z
N LEU A 1 -15.48 -7.06 -3.86
CA LEU A 1 -14.95 -5.68 -4.00
C LEU A 1 -13.61 -5.50 -3.27
N LEU A 2 -13.51 -5.85 -1.98
CA LEU A 2 -12.25 -5.74 -1.22
C LEU A 2 -11.05 -6.49 -1.84
N VAL A 3 -11.26 -7.74 -2.28
CA VAL A 3 -10.20 -8.53 -2.94
C VAL A 3 -9.65 -7.81 -4.19
N PHE A 4 -10.55 -7.21 -4.98
CA PHE A 4 -10.17 -6.47 -6.18
C PHE A 4 -9.37 -5.19 -5.85
N ALA A 5 -9.74 -4.50 -4.77
CA ALA A 5 -8.98 -3.34 -4.29
C ALA A 5 -7.56 -3.73 -3.86
N VAL A 6 -7.40 -4.84 -3.13
CA VAL A 6 -6.08 -5.35 -2.72
C VAL A 6 -5.23 -5.73 -3.94
N LEU A 7 -5.82 -6.41 -4.94
CA LEU A 7 -5.13 -6.75 -6.19
C LEU A 7 -4.64 -5.50 -6.94
N ASN A 8 -5.48 -4.46 -7.05
CA ASN A 8 -5.07 -3.21 -7.67
C ASN A 8 -3.88 -2.56 -6.95
N ILE A 9 -3.88 -2.57 -5.61
CA ILE A 9 -2.76 -2.03 -4.84
C ILE A 9 -1.49 -2.84 -5.12
N ILE A 10 -1.57 -4.17 -5.17
CA ILE A 10 -0.42 -5.03 -5.52
C ILE A 10 0.13 -4.65 -6.90
N ILE A 11 -0.74 -4.48 -7.90
CA ILE A 11 -0.35 -4.10 -9.26
C ILE A 11 0.36 -2.75 -9.27
N VAL A 12 -0.19 -1.75 -8.57
CA VAL A 12 0.41 -0.41 -8.47
C VAL A 12 1.79 -0.47 -7.80
N VAL A 13 1.93 -1.23 -6.72
CA VAL A 13 3.21 -1.42 -6.01
C VAL A 13 4.24 -2.10 -6.91
N LEU A 14 3.84 -3.12 -7.67
CA LEU A 14 4.72 -3.80 -8.62
C LEU A 14 5.20 -2.85 -9.73
N MET A 15 4.29 -2.05 -10.28
CA MET A 15 4.59 -1.08 -11.31
C MET A 15 5.51 0.03 -10.81
N ASP A 16 5.30 0.55 -9.60
CA ASP A 16 6.21 1.52 -8.98
C ASP A 16 7.59 0.88 -8.74
N ASN A 17 7.66 -0.34 -8.19
CA ASN A 17 8.94 -1.04 -8.00
C ASN A 17 9.68 -1.27 -9.33
N PHE A 18 8.97 -1.52 -10.43
CA PHE A 18 9.57 -1.64 -11.76
C PHE A 18 10.16 -0.29 -12.23
N ASN A 19 9.40 0.80 -12.11
CA ASN A 19 9.87 2.14 -12.48
C ASN A 19 11.09 2.60 -11.64
N TRP A 20 11.15 2.19 -10.37
CA TRP A 20 12.24 2.52 -9.46
C TRP A 20 13.43 1.55 -9.53
N ARG A 21 13.36 0.49 -10.35
CA ARG A 21 14.41 -0.52 -10.51
C ARG A 21 15.77 0.10 -10.85
N LYS A 22 15.83 1.01 -11.82
CA LYS A 22 17.06 1.75 -12.21
C LYS A 22 17.71 2.48 -11.04
N LYS A 23 16.90 3.18 -10.23
CA LYS A 23 17.37 3.88 -9.03
C LYS A 23 17.86 2.92 -7.96
N PHE A 24 17.21 1.77 -7.76
CA PHE A 24 17.69 0.75 -6.82
C PHE A 24 19.04 0.16 -7.23
N GLY A 25 19.28 -0.01 -8.54
CA GLY A 25 20.59 -0.40 -9.07
C GLY A 25 21.69 0.61 -8.74
N ILE A 26 21.41 1.91 -8.97
CA ILE A 26 22.34 3.01 -8.62
C ILE A 26 22.63 3.03 -7.12
N LEU A 27 21.61 2.85 -6.26
CA LEU A 27 21.86 2.77 -4.81
C LEU A 27 22.72 1.56 -4.43
N LYS A 28 22.51 0.40 -5.06
CA LYS A 28 23.37 -0.78 -4.81
C LYS A 28 24.80 -0.54 -5.28
N SER A 29 25.02 0.12 -6.42
CA SER A 29 26.37 0.44 -6.91
C SER A 29 27.09 1.47 -6.04
N LEU A 30 26.34 2.35 -5.35
CA LEU A 30 26.87 3.26 -4.33
C LEU A 30 27.21 2.57 -3.00
N GLY A 31 27.00 1.25 -2.88
CA GLY A 31 27.34 0.47 -1.68
C GLY A 31 26.22 0.36 -0.64
N PHE A 32 24.99 0.82 -0.93
CA PHE A 32 23.86 0.63 -0.02
C PHE A 32 23.42 -0.83 0.01
N THR A 33 23.12 -1.33 1.21
CA THR A 33 22.63 -2.71 1.38
C THR A 33 21.21 -2.86 0.85
N SER A 34 20.88 -4.03 0.30
CA SER A 34 19.52 -4.34 -0.15
C SER A 34 18.48 -4.18 0.96
N HIS A 35 18.85 -4.47 2.23
CA HIS A 35 17.97 -4.29 3.38
C HIS A 35 17.62 -2.82 3.64
N TYR A 36 18.57 -1.90 3.46
CA TYR A 36 18.33 -0.47 3.59
C TYR A 36 17.30 0.01 2.56
N ILE A 37 17.49 -0.39 1.28
CA ILE A 37 16.59 0.00 0.17
C ILE A 37 15.18 -0.54 0.42
N ILE A 38 15.05 -1.80 0.84
CA ILE A 38 13.76 -2.43 1.16
C ILE A 38 13.07 -1.69 2.31
N ARG A 39 13.80 -1.37 3.39
CA ARG A 39 13.24 -0.63 4.52
C ARG A 39 12.72 0.73 4.10
N GLN A 40 13.48 1.46 3.29
CA GLN A 40 13.07 2.76 2.77
C GLN A 40 11.81 2.65 1.89
N ASN A 41 11.74 1.64 1.04
CA ASN A 41 10.57 1.40 0.19
C ASN A 41 9.32 1.07 1.01
N ILE A 42 9.44 0.20 2.02
CA ILE A 42 8.34 -0.15 2.92
C ILE A 42 7.87 1.09 3.70
N CYS A 43 8.78 1.90 4.23
CA CYS A 43 8.42 3.14 4.94
C CYS A 43 7.63 4.11 4.05
N LYS A 44 7.99 4.25 2.77
CA LYS A 44 7.24 5.05 1.79
C LYS A 44 5.79 4.56 1.69
N TYR A 45 5.59 3.26 1.50
CA TYR A 45 4.23 2.68 1.42
C TYR A 45 3.45 2.78 2.73
N MET A 46 4.11 2.65 3.88
CA MET A 46 3.47 2.87 5.18
C MET A 46 2.93 4.30 5.31
N MET A 47 3.73 5.30 4.94
CA MET A 47 3.29 6.70 4.98
C MET A 47 2.09 6.96 4.05
N ILE A 48 2.16 6.46 2.82
CA ILE A 48 1.06 6.59 1.86
C ILE A 48 -0.21 5.93 2.40
N THR A 49 -0.10 4.69 2.90
CA THR A 49 -1.23 3.93 3.44
C THR A 49 -1.87 4.65 4.62
N PHE A 50 -1.05 5.18 5.54
CA PHE A 50 -1.54 5.94 6.69
C PHE A 50 -2.34 7.17 6.27
N ILE A 51 -1.81 7.99 5.36
CA ILE A 51 -2.50 9.17 4.84
C ILE A 51 -3.80 8.76 4.14
N SER A 52 -3.77 7.71 3.30
CA SER A 52 -4.96 7.20 2.62
C SER A 52 -6.03 6.71 3.58
N THR A 53 -5.66 6.05 4.69
CA THR A 53 -6.63 5.60 5.70
C THR A 53 -7.32 6.76 6.40
N ILE A 54 -6.60 7.84 6.70
CA ILE A 54 -7.20 9.05 7.28
C ILE A 54 -8.21 9.66 6.31
N PHE A 55 -7.84 9.80 5.04
CA PHE A 55 -8.75 10.29 4.00
C PHE A 55 -9.99 9.41 3.85
N ALA A 56 -9.82 8.08 3.86
CA ALA A 56 -10.93 7.13 3.76
C ALA A 56 -11.90 7.26 4.96
N LEU A 57 -11.39 7.44 6.17
CA LEU A 57 -12.22 7.67 7.36
C LEU A 57 -13.01 8.98 7.26
N ILE A 58 -12.36 10.06 6.83
CA ILE A 58 -13.03 11.36 6.65
C ILE A 58 -14.14 11.25 5.59
N LEU A 59 -13.88 10.59 4.46
CA LEU A 59 -14.88 10.35 3.42
C LEU A 59 -16.04 9.48 3.92
N HIS A 60 -15.74 8.44 4.71
CA HIS A 60 -16.77 7.58 5.28
C HIS A 60 -17.70 8.36 6.21
N LEU A 61 -17.16 9.16 7.13
CA LEU A 61 -17.95 9.99 8.05
C LEU A 61 -18.71 11.11 7.31
N SER A 62 -18.08 11.73 6.31
CA SER A 62 -18.66 12.90 5.64
C SER A 62 -19.72 12.54 4.61
N ILE A 63 -19.52 11.46 3.85
CA ILE A 63 -20.36 11.07 2.72
C ILE A 63 -21.19 9.85 3.08
N SER A 64 -20.56 8.75 3.46
CA SER A 64 -21.23 7.46 3.60
C SER A 64 -22.30 7.48 4.70
N GLN A 65 -22.00 8.06 5.86
CA GLN A 65 -22.97 8.16 6.96
C GLN A 65 -24.15 9.06 6.60
N LYS A 66 -23.90 10.22 5.99
CA LYS A 66 -24.94 11.16 5.59
C LYS A 66 -25.86 10.57 4.50
N LEU A 67 -25.28 9.88 3.53
CA LEU A 67 -26.01 9.29 2.43
C LEU A 67 -26.91 8.13 2.89
N MET A 68 -26.44 7.31 3.84
CA MET A 68 -27.26 6.27 4.46
C MET A 68 -28.43 6.84 5.27
N ALA A 69 -28.19 7.91 6.03
CA ALA A 69 -29.26 8.59 6.78
C ALA A 69 -30.33 9.20 5.86
N THR A 70 -29.94 9.78 4.72
CA THR A 70 -30.89 10.33 3.74
C THR A 70 -31.73 9.27 3.02
N LEU A 71 -31.23 8.04 2.91
CA LEU A 71 -31.94 6.92 2.27
C LEU A 71 -32.82 6.13 3.24
N LEU A 72 -33.01 6.60 4.47
CA LEU A 72 -33.81 5.95 5.53
C LEU A 72 -33.35 4.51 5.84
N LEU A 73 -32.09 4.17 5.55
CA LEU A 73 -31.45 2.90 5.86
C LEU A 73 -30.68 2.99 7.19
N ASP A 74 -31.30 3.54 8.23
CA ASP A 74 -30.66 3.69 9.56
C ASP A 74 -30.23 2.34 10.17
N ALA A 75 -30.83 1.23 9.73
CA ALA A 75 -30.45 -0.13 10.09
C ALA A 75 -29.08 -0.58 9.54
N PHE A 76 -28.48 0.15 8.58
CA PHE A 76 -27.15 -0.11 8.01
C PHE A 76 -26.03 0.70 8.69
N THR A 77 -26.23 1.10 9.93
CA THR A 77 -25.19 1.70 10.76
C THR A 77 -24.14 0.65 11.11
N ASN A 78 -23.01 0.67 10.39
CA ASN A 78 -21.88 -0.21 10.69
C ASN A 78 -21.35 0.08 12.09
N SER A 79 -21.22 -0.97 12.92
CA SER A 79 -20.61 -0.84 14.24
C SER A 79 -19.19 -0.27 14.12
N PRO A 80 -18.80 0.73 14.93
CA PRO A 80 -17.47 1.33 14.87
C PRO A 80 -16.37 0.27 15.08
N VAL A 81 -16.63 -0.75 15.88
CA VAL A 81 -15.70 -1.86 16.15
C VAL A 81 -15.40 -2.64 14.87
N LEU A 82 -16.44 -2.96 14.09
CA LEU A 82 -16.29 -3.71 12.83
C LEU A 82 -15.50 -2.88 11.80
N LEU A 83 -15.71 -1.57 11.75
CA LEU A 83 -14.98 -0.66 10.87
C LEU A 83 -13.48 -0.61 11.22
N PHE A 84 -13.14 -0.56 12.51
CA PHE A 84 -11.73 -0.63 12.95
C PHE A 84 -11.07 -1.97 12.57
N ILE A 85 -11.77 -3.09 12.76
CA ILE A 85 -11.26 -4.43 12.39
C ILE A 85 -10.98 -4.50 10.88
N ILE A 86 -11.92 -4.04 10.05
CA ILE A 86 -11.76 -4.05 8.59
C ILE A 86 -10.59 -3.15 8.19
N CYS A 87 -10.48 -1.96 8.78
CA CYS A 87 -9.39 -1.03 8.49
C CYS A 87 -8.02 -1.63 8.84
N PHE A 88 -7.92 -2.27 10.01
CA PHE A 88 -6.70 -2.94 10.45
C PHE A 88 -6.31 -4.10 9.53
N CYS A 89 -7.27 -4.96 9.17
CA CYS A 89 -7.05 -6.03 8.20
C CYS A 89 -6.60 -5.50 6.84
N PHE A 90 -7.16 -4.38 6.37
CA PHE A 90 -6.81 -3.79 5.09
C PHE A 90 -5.39 -3.22 5.09
N VAL A 91 -5.00 -2.51 6.16
CA VAL A 91 -3.63 -2.02 6.34
C VAL A 91 -2.65 -3.19 6.40
N GLY A 92 -2.98 -4.25 7.15
CA GLY A 92 -2.16 -5.46 7.21
C GLY A 92 -1.97 -6.12 5.84
N ALA A 93 -3.04 -6.21 5.05
CA ALA A 93 -2.98 -6.76 3.70
C ALA A 93 -2.05 -5.95 2.79
N ILE A 94 -2.18 -4.61 2.78
CA ILE A 94 -1.31 -3.72 2.00
C ILE A 94 0.15 -3.84 2.45
N PHE A 95 0.39 -3.87 3.76
CA PHE A 95 1.74 -3.99 4.30
C PHE A 95 2.39 -5.31 3.89
N SER A 96 1.66 -6.43 4.01
CA SER A 96 2.15 -7.74 3.61
C SER A 96 2.43 -7.82 2.11
N ALA A 97 1.56 -7.26 1.27
CA ALA A 97 1.76 -7.13 -0.16
C ALA A 97 3.00 -6.29 -0.51
N ALA A 98 3.13 -5.10 0.09
CA ALA A 98 4.26 -4.22 -0.13
C ALA A 98 5.58 -4.86 0.31
N TYR A 99 5.57 -5.62 1.41
CA TYR A 99 6.72 -6.39 1.86
C TYR A 99 7.12 -7.46 0.85
N VAL A 100 6.18 -8.32 0.43
CA VAL A 100 6.42 -9.38 -0.55
C VAL A 100 6.94 -8.82 -1.87
N CYS A 101 6.31 -7.76 -2.39
CA CYS A 101 6.76 -7.09 -3.62
C CYS A 101 8.15 -6.47 -3.47
N SER A 102 8.50 -5.96 -2.29
CA SER A 102 9.82 -5.37 -2.03
C SER A 102 10.91 -6.43 -1.88
N LEU A 103 10.59 -7.69 -1.58
CA LEU A 103 11.60 -8.77 -1.56
C LEU A 103 12.23 -9.01 -2.94
N ASN A 104 11.51 -8.71 -4.03
CA ASN A 104 12.08 -8.78 -5.38
C ASN A 104 13.28 -7.85 -5.58
N ILE A 105 13.39 -6.78 -4.78
CA ILE A 105 14.56 -5.87 -4.81
C ILE A 105 15.85 -6.60 -4.45
N LYS A 106 15.79 -7.66 -3.63
CA LYS A 106 16.97 -8.49 -3.29
C LYS A 106 17.58 -9.13 -4.55
N ARG A 107 16.75 -9.52 -5.51
CA ARG A 107 17.18 -10.19 -6.75
C ARG A 107 17.71 -9.26 -7.83
N ILE A 108 17.50 -7.94 -7.74
CA ILE A 108 18.01 -6.99 -8.73
C ILE A 108 19.55 -7.01 -8.68
N SER A 109 20.18 -7.60 -9.69
CA SER A 109 21.64 -7.60 -9.84
C SER A 109 22.09 -6.27 -10.44
N VAL A 110 23.29 -5.81 -10.07
CA VAL A 110 23.87 -4.56 -10.60
C VAL A 110 24.23 -4.72 -12.10
N ILE A 111 24.49 -5.95 -12.52
CA ILE A 111 24.99 -6.30 -13.85
C ILE A 111 23.86 -6.31 -14.89
N GLU A 112 22.68 -6.89 -14.58
CA GLU A 112 21.52 -6.86 -15.48
C GLU A 112 21.01 -5.44 -15.80
N LEU A 113 21.34 -4.45 -14.97
CA LEU A 113 20.86 -3.08 -15.13
C LEU A 113 21.76 -2.17 -15.96
N MET A 114 23.01 -2.59 -16.22
CA MET A 114 23.90 -1.88 -17.15
C MET A 114 23.62 -2.29 -18.60
N GLU A 115 22.88 -3.38 -18.81
CA GLU A 115 22.49 -3.89 -20.13
C GLU A 115 21.10 -3.39 -20.60
N GLU A 116 20.30 -2.73 -19.74
CA GLU A 116 19.01 -2.06 -20.05
C GLU A 116 19.11 -0.53 -20.24
#